data_AF-A0A7W1BWN4-F1
#
_entry.id   AF-A0A7W1BWN4-F1
#
_cell.length_a   1.000
_cell.length_b   1.000
_cell.length_c   1.000
_cell.angle_alpha   90.00
_cell.angle_beta   90.00
_cell.angle_gamma   90.00
#
_symmetry.space_group_name_H-M   'P 1'
#
loop_
_entity.id
_entity.type
_entity.pdbx_description
1 polymer ?
#
loop_
_entity_poly.entity_id
_entity_poly.type
_entity_poly.pdbx_seq_one_letter_code
_entity_poly.pdbx_strand_id
1 'polypeptide(L)'
;MGFIFIFLVALALANGANDVSKGVATLAGSGVTRYQTAILWGAVTTLGGALASGLFAARMLKLFTSGIVAAKPTPAFTLAVIAGAVGWVVVATVTRLPVSTTHAIIGSLLGAGMFYAPTSVAWGNIAPRLAMPLLLSIAMSYALSAALNKIFAQRNAESVDGICVGAEQLDAVRCSLPKSTS
;
A
#
# COMPACT_ATOMS: atom_id res chain seq x y z
N MET A 1 27.52 -0.93 -13.38
CA MET A 1 26.97 -1.03 -12.00
C MET A 1 26.51 0.30 -11.43
N GLY A 2 27.22 1.42 -11.63
CA GLY A 2 26.80 2.75 -11.12
C GLY A 2 25.39 3.19 -11.52
N PHE A 3 25.00 3.01 -12.79
CA PHE A 3 23.65 3.39 -13.26
C PHE A 3 22.53 2.62 -12.54
N ILE A 4 22.68 1.31 -12.33
CA ILE A 4 21.68 0.50 -11.63
C ILE A 4 21.46 1.03 -10.21
N PHE A 5 22.55 1.38 -9.50
CA PHE A 5 22.45 1.94 -8.17
C PHE A 5 21.70 3.27 -8.14
N ILE A 6 21.98 4.18 -9.09
CA ILE A 6 21.28 5.47 -9.21
C ILE A 6 19.77 5.25 -9.41
N PHE A 7 19.40 4.36 -10.33
CA PHE A 7 17.99 4.04 -10.59
C PHE A 7 17.31 3.32 -9.41
N LEU A 8 18.03 2.49 -8.66
CA LEU A 8 17.51 1.87 -7.43
C LEU A 8 17.23 2.91 -6.35
N VAL A 9 18.13 3.88 -6.15
CA VAL A 9 17.90 4.98 -5.21
C VAL A 9 16.72 5.84 -5.67
N ALA A 10 16.63 6.14 -6.96
CA ALA A 10 15.50 6.87 -7.53
C ALA A 10 14.17 6.12 -7.30
N LEU A 11 14.16 4.80 -7.47
CA LEU A 11 12.98 3.97 -7.21
C LEU A 11 12.59 4.01 -5.74
N ALA A 12 13.55 3.90 -4.83
CA ALA A 12 13.31 3.95 -3.39
C ALA A 12 12.69 5.31 -2.97
N LEU A 13 13.21 6.41 -3.51
CA LEU A 13 12.67 7.75 -3.26
C LEU A 13 11.26 7.92 -3.81
N ALA A 14 11.03 7.52 -5.06
CA ALA A 14 9.72 7.61 -5.70
C ALA A 14 8.68 6.73 -4.97
N ASN A 15 9.07 5.51 -4.56
CA ASN A 15 8.21 4.62 -3.79
C ASN A 15 7.84 5.22 -2.43
N GLY A 16 8.83 5.78 -1.70
CA GLY A 16 8.58 6.44 -0.42
C GLY A 16 7.62 7.63 -0.55
N ALA A 17 7.80 8.46 -1.57
CA ALA A 17 6.93 9.61 -1.83
C ALA A 17 5.48 9.22 -2.17
N ASN A 18 5.29 8.14 -2.93
CA ASN A 18 3.96 7.60 -3.26
C ASN A 18 3.26 6.91 -2.07
N ASP A 19 4.02 6.29 -1.17
CA ASP A 19 3.46 5.51 -0.07
C ASP A 19 3.15 6.37 1.17
N VAL A 20 3.99 7.36 1.49
CA VAL A 20 3.78 8.23 2.66
C VAL A 20 2.44 8.96 2.59
N SER A 21 1.99 9.38 1.39
CA SER A 21 0.74 10.10 1.21
C SER A 21 -0.49 9.28 1.59
N LYS A 22 -0.44 7.95 1.49
CA LYS A 22 -1.56 7.05 1.82
C LYS A 22 -1.92 7.13 3.30
N GLY A 23 -0.92 7.16 4.18
CA GLY A 23 -1.13 7.32 5.63
C GLY A 23 -1.37 8.77 6.05
N VAL A 24 -0.71 9.72 5.40
CA VAL A 24 -0.91 11.16 5.70
C VAL A 24 -2.33 11.60 5.38
N ALA A 25 -2.95 11.07 4.31
CA ALA A 25 -4.32 11.40 3.93
C ALA A 25 -5.33 11.06 5.03
N THR A 26 -5.19 9.91 5.71
CA THR A 26 -6.08 9.51 6.80
C THR A 26 -5.80 10.28 8.09
N LEU A 27 -4.52 10.51 8.43
CA LEU A 27 -4.13 11.31 9.59
C LEU A 27 -4.60 12.76 9.50
N ALA A 28 -4.44 13.39 8.33
CA ALA A 28 -4.92 14.75 8.11
C ALA A 28 -6.44 14.79 7.96
N GLY A 29 -7.04 13.81 7.27
CA GLY A 29 -8.49 13.73 7.04
C GLY A 29 -9.31 13.46 8.30
N SER A 30 -8.73 12.79 9.30
CA SER A 30 -9.39 12.54 10.59
C SER A 30 -9.39 13.74 11.54
N GLY A 31 -8.66 14.82 11.23
CA GLY A 31 -8.56 16.00 12.10
C GLY A 31 -7.74 15.79 13.38
N VAL A 32 -7.12 14.62 13.57
CA VAL A 32 -6.34 14.28 14.77
C VAL A 32 -5.08 15.15 14.91
N THR A 33 -4.51 15.61 13.79
CA THR A 33 -3.28 16.40 13.81
C THR A 33 -3.19 17.37 12.63
N ARG A 34 -2.28 18.35 12.72
CA ARG A 34 -2.00 19.30 11.63
C ARG A 34 -1.28 18.60 10.48
N TYR A 35 -1.46 19.09 9.26
CA TYR A 35 -0.88 18.51 8.05
C TYR A 35 0.65 18.33 8.11
N GLN A 36 1.39 19.31 8.64
CA GLN A 36 2.85 19.23 8.80
C GLN A 36 3.26 18.09 9.74
N THR A 37 2.55 17.95 10.85
CA THR A 37 2.78 16.87 11.83
C THR A 37 2.43 15.51 11.24
N ALA A 38 1.32 15.41 10.48
CA ALA A 38 0.96 14.19 9.78
C ALA A 38 2.06 13.75 8.80
N ILE A 39 2.64 14.67 8.02
CA ILE A 39 3.77 14.38 7.13
C ILE A 39 4.97 13.85 7.91
N LEU A 40 5.33 14.51 9.02
CA LEU A 40 6.47 14.08 9.84
C LEU A 40 6.27 12.66 10.39
N TRP A 41 5.09 12.36 10.94
CA TRP A 41 4.76 11.03 11.43
C TRP A 41 4.76 10.00 10.30
N GLY A 42 4.17 10.34 9.14
CA GLY A 42 4.19 9.49 7.95
C GLY A 42 5.61 9.17 7.50
N ALA A 43 6.50 10.16 7.46
CA ALA A 43 7.89 9.98 7.05
C ALA A 43 8.66 9.07 8.03
N VAL A 44 8.54 9.32 9.34
CA VAL A 44 9.21 8.51 10.38
C VAL A 44 8.71 7.07 10.37
N THR A 45 7.40 6.86 10.27
CA THR A 45 6.81 5.51 10.24
C THR A 45 7.14 4.77 8.94
N THR A 46 7.18 5.45 7.80
CA THR A 46 7.61 4.87 6.51
C THR A 46 9.09 4.46 6.58
N LEU A 47 9.96 5.29 7.17
CA LEU A 47 11.36 4.95 7.38
C LEU A 47 11.51 3.74 8.33
N GLY A 48 10.79 3.75 9.46
CA GLY A 48 10.79 2.62 10.39
C GLY A 48 10.30 1.32 9.74
N GLY A 49 9.24 1.40 8.93
CA GLY A 49 8.73 0.29 8.14
C GLY A 49 9.75 -0.23 7.12
N ALA A 50 10.46 0.67 6.43
CA ALA A 50 11.52 0.29 5.49
C ALA A 50 12.66 -0.46 6.20
N LEU A 51 13.11 0.03 7.36
CA LEU A 51 14.14 -0.65 8.17
C LEU A 51 13.66 -2.02 8.67
N ALA A 52 12.42 -2.10 9.18
CA ALA A 52 11.83 -3.35 9.65
C ALA A 52 11.62 -4.37 8.50
N SER A 53 11.32 -3.88 7.29
CA SER A 53 11.14 -4.73 6.11
C SER A 53 12.40 -5.51 5.74
N GLY A 54 13.59 -5.03 6.16
CA GLY A 54 14.86 -5.75 6.01
C GLY A 54 14.82 -7.16 6.62
N LEU A 55 14.07 -7.36 7.70
CA LEU A 55 13.90 -8.66 8.36
C LEU A 55 13.17 -9.68 7.47
N PHE A 56 12.32 -9.20 6.55
CA PHE A 56 11.53 -10.03 5.64
C PHE A 56 11.99 -9.93 4.18
N ALA A 57 13.00 -9.12 3.89
CA ALA A 57 13.47 -8.81 2.54
C ALA A 57 13.82 -10.08 1.76
N ALA A 58 14.51 -11.05 2.38
CA ALA A 58 14.86 -12.31 1.74
C ALA A 58 13.62 -13.15 1.34
N ARG A 59 12.58 -13.17 2.18
CA ARG A 59 11.33 -13.89 1.89
C ARG A 59 10.54 -13.20 0.79
N MET A 60 10.44 -11.86 0.84
CA MET A 60 9.80 -11.05 -0.20
C MET A 60 10.53 -11.22 -1.53
N LEU A 61 11.86 -11.14 -1.53
CA LEU A 61 12.67 -11.35 -2.73
C LEU A 61 12.41 -12.74 -3.33
N LYS A 62 12.38 -13.79 -2.52
CA LYS A 62 12.07 -15.15 -3.00
C LYS A 62 10.68 -15.23 -3.62
N LEU A 63 9.69 -14.58 -3.01
CA LEU A 63 8.31 -14.58 -3.50
C LEU A 63 8.17 -13.92 -4.88
N PHE A 64 8.86 -12.79 -5.08
CA PHE A 64 8.79 -11.99 -6.31
C PHE A 64 9.82 -12.38 -7.39
N THR A 65 10.94 -13.00 -7.04
CA THR A 65 12.00 -13.40 -7.99
C THR A 65 11.72 -14.76 -8.63
N SER A 66 11.02 -15.65 -7.93
CA SER A 66 10.77 -17.00 -8.44
C SER A 66 9.50 -17.05 -9.30
N GLY A 67 9.70 -17.12 -10.62
CA GLY A 67 8.71 -17.69 -11.53
C GLY A 67 7.86 -16.74 -12.36
N ILE A 68 8.16 -15.43 -12.45
CA ILE A 68 7.48 -14.53 -13.41
C ILE A 68 8.21 -14.52 -14.76
N VAL A 69 9.54 -14.35 -14.75
CA VAL A 69 10.41 -14.46 -15.92
C VAL A 69 11.51 -15.47 -15.61
N ALA A 70 11.62 -16.53 -16.40
CA ALA A 70 12.59 -17.62 -16.20
C ALA A 70 13.97 -17.34 -16.83
N ALA A 71 14.12 -16.24 -17.55
CA ALA A 71 15.38 -15.87 -18.18
C ALA A 71 16.41 -15.41 -17.14
N LYS A 72 17.69 -15.71 -17.39
CA LYS A 72 18.79 -15.20 -16.56
C LYS A 72 18.84 -13.66 -16.69
N PRO A 73 18.76 -12.91 -15.58
CA PRO A 73 18.78 -11.45 -15.64
C PRO A 73 20.18 -10.97 -16.07
N THR A 74 20.22 -10.19 -17.14
CA THR A 74 21.42 -9.43 -17.53
C THR A 74 21.38 -8.02 -16.93
N PRO A 75 22.52 -7.34 -16.76
CA PRO A 75 22.54 -5.97 -16.25
C PRO A 75 21.66 -5.01 -17.06
N ALA A 76 21.60 -5.19 -18.39
CA ALA A 76 20.74 -4.40 -19.27
C ALA A 76 19.25 -4.67 -19.02
N PHE A 77 18.88 -5.95 -18.85
CA PHE A 77 17.51 -6.33 -18.50
C PHE A 77 17.09 -5.74 -17.15
N THR A 78 17.93 -5.90 -16.12
CA THR A 78 17.67 -5.33 -14.78
C THR A 78 17.52 -3.81 -14.83
N LEU A 79 18.38 -3.12 -15.59
CA LEU A 79 18.28 -1.68 -15.75
C LEU A 79 16.98 -1.27 -16.44
N ALA A 80 16.56 -1.98 -17.49
CA ALA A 80 15.31 -1.70 -18.20
C ALA A 80 14.08 -1.85 -17.28
N VAL A 81 14.04 -2.89 -16.45
CA VAL A 81 12.96 -3.11 -15.48
C VAL A 81 12.90 -1.99 -14.44
N ILE A 82 14.04 -1.63 -13.85
CA ILE A 82 14.09 -0.57 -12.82
C ILE A 82 13.76 0.78 -13.46
N ALA A 83 14.31 1.10 -14.63
CA ALA A 83 14.04 2.36 -15.32
C ALA A 83 12.56 2.52 -15.70
N GLY A 84 11.92 1.46 -16.20
CA GLY A 84 10.48 1.45 -16.48
C GLY A 84 9.64 1.68 -15.22
N ALA A 85 9.99 1.00 -14.13
CA ALA A 85 9.27 1.13 -12.87
C ALA A 85 9.43 2.53 -12.28
N VAL A 86 10.66 3.07 -12.26
CA VAL A 86 10.96 4.44 -11.83
C VAL A 86 10.17 5.45 -12.67
N GLY A 87 10.22 5.32 -13.99
CA GLY A 87 9.52 6.24 -14.90
C GLY A 87 8.03 6.31 -14.58
N TRP A 88 7.37 5.16 -14.43
CA TRP A 88 5.94 5.12 -14.09
C TRP A 88 5.65 5.69 -12.70
N VAL A 89 6.40 5.28 -11.67
CA VAL A 89 6.15 5.73 -10.29
C VAL A 89 6.42 7.22 -10.14
N VAL A 90 7.45 7.77 -10.79
CA VAL A 90 7.74 9.20 -10.78
C VAL A 90 6.62 9.97 -11.47
N VAL A 91 6.17 9.53 -12.65
CA VAL A 91 5.04 10.18 -13.36
C VAL A 91 3.78 10.18 -12.47
N ALA A 92 3.45 9.04 -11.85
CA ALA A 92 2.32 8.94 -10.93
C ALA A 92 2.48 9.86 -9.71
N THR A 93 3.67 9.92 -9.13
CA THR A 93 3.95 10.78 -7.97
C THR A 93 3.80 12.26 -8.31
N VAL A 94 4.35 12.71 -9.44
CA VAL A 94 4.26 14.11 -9.90
C VAL A 94 2.81 14.48 -10.24
N THR A 95 2.04 13.54 -10.82
CA THR A 95 0.61 13.72 -11.12
C THR A 95 -0.31 13.52 -9.92
N ARG A 96 0.25 13.23 -8.72
CA ARG A 96 -0.48 13.01 -7.47
C ARG A 96 -1.45 11.82 -7.52
N LEU A 97 -1.16 10.82 -8.36
CA LEU A 97 -1.94 9.60 -8.47
C LEU A 97 -1.41 8.56 -7.48
N PRO A 98 -2.24 8.06 -6.53
CA PRO A 98 -1.83 6.97 -5.68
C PRO A 98 -1.76 5.67 -6.50
N VAL A 99 -0.56 5.15 -6.70
CA VAL A 99 -0.35 3.91 -7.47
C VAL A 99 0.27 2.79 -6.65
N SER A 100 0.18 1.58 -7.18
CA SER A 100 0.87 0.40 -6.65
C SER A 100 2.22 0.24 -7.32
N THR A 101 3.30 0.35 -6.55
CA THR A 101 4.67 0.17 -7.06
C THR A 101 4.99 -1.28 -7.38
N THR A 102 4.33 -2.25 -6.72
CA THR A 102 4.38 -3.67 -7.10
C THR A 102 3.91 -3.91 -8.53
N HIS A 103 2.81 -3.29 -8.95
CA HIS A 103 2.33 -3.35 -10.33
C HIS A 103 3.27 -2.64 -11.29
N ALA A 104 3.87 -1.52 -10.88
CA ALA A 104 4.86 -0.81 -11.69
C ALA A 104 6.08 -1.68 -12.00
N ILE A 105 6.62 -2.36 -10.98
CA ILE A 105 7.79 -3.24 -11.12
C ILE A 105 7.44 -4.47 -11.95
N ILE A 106 6.32 -5.14 -11.68
CA ILE A 106 5.94 -6.36 -12.42
C ILE A 106 5.53 -6.02 -13.85
N GLY A 107 4.81 -4.93 -14.07
CA GLY A 107 4.49 -4.44 -15.42
C GLY A 107 5.74 -4.15 -16.23
N SER A 108 6.74 -3.50 -15.62
CA SER A 108 8.04 -3.25 -16.25
C SER A 108 8.84 -4.54 -16.48
N LEU A 109 8.75 -5.51 -15.56
CA LEU A 109 9.35 -6.83 -15.69
C LEU A 109 8.76 -7.63 -16.85
N LEU A 110 7.42 -7.63 -16.97
CA LEU A 110 6.71 -8.28 -18.07
C LEU A 110 7.01 -7.58 -19.39
N GLY A 111 6.97 -6.24 -19.43
CA GLY A 111 7.31 -5.46 -20.61
C GLY A 111 8.72 -5.76 -21.11
N ALA A 112 9.73 -5.63 -20.25
CA ALA A 112 11.10 -5.98 -20.59
C ALA A 112 11.25 -7.48 -20.96
N GLY A 113 10.53 -8.36 -20.26
CA GLY A 113 10.52 -9.80 -20.50
C GLY A 113 9.99 -10.18 -21.88
N MET A 114 8.94 -9.52 -22.35
CA MET A 114 8.38 -9.76 -23.68
C MET A 114 9.35 -9.39 -24.80
N PHE A 115 10.13 -8.32 -24.64
CA PHE A 115 11.12 -7.92 -25.65
C PHE A 115 12.41 -8.75 -25.57
N TYR A 116 12.88 -9.07 -24.37
CA TYR A 116 14.18 -9.72 -24.17
C TYR A 116 14.10 -11.26 -24.26
N ALA A 117 13.04 -11.86 -23.73
CA ALA A 117 12.87 -13.31 -23.63
C ALA A 117 11.38 -13.70 -23.65
N PRO A 118 10.67 -13.54 -24.78
CA PRO A 118 9.21 -13.70 -24.87
C PRO A 118 8.73 -15.10 -24.45
N THR A 119 9.51 -16.14 -24.74
CA THR A 119 9.19 -17.54 -24.38
C THR A 119 9.42 -17.85 -22.91
N SER A 120 10.12 -16.98 -22.17
CA SER A 120 10.49 -17.18 -20.77
C SER A 120 9.50 -16.53 -19.79
N VAL A 121 8.46 -15.85 -20.29
CA VAL A 121 7.43 -15.24 -19.46
C VAL A 121 6.42 -16.30 -19.03
N ALA A 122 6.36 -16.58 -17.73
CA ALA A 122 5.50 -17.61 -17.18
C ALA A 122 4.12 -17.03 -16.83
N TRP A 123 3.26 -16.90 -17.84
CA TRP A 123 1.91 -16.33 -17.71
C TRP A 123 1.06 -17.01 -16.62
N GLY A 124 1.18 -18.33 -16.47
CA GLY A 124 0.45 -19.10 -15.45
C GLY A 124 0.80 -18.72 -14.00
N ASN A 125 1.98 -18.15 -13.77
CA ASN A 125 2.41 -17.76 -12.42
C ASN A 125 1.99 -16.34 -12.04
N ILE A 126 1.49 -15.53 -12.98
CA ILE A 126 1.08 -14.15 -12.71
C ILE A 126 -0.13 -14.14 -11.75
N ALA A 127 -1.16 -14.94 -12.01
CA ALA A 127 -2.34 -14.99 -11.17
C ALA A 127 -2.05 -15.36 -9.69
N PRO A 128 -1.37 -16.48 -9.37
CA PRO A 128 -1.11 -16.86 -7.98
C PRO A 128 -0.06 -15.99 -7.29
N ARG A 129 0.87 -15.37 -8.04
CA ARG A 129 1.94 -14.55 -7.45
C ARG A 129 1.60 -13.07 -7.33
N LEU A 130 0.67 -12.58 -8.16
CA LEU A 130 0.28 -11.18 -8.20
C LEU A 130 -1.19 -11.01 -7.85
N ALA A 131 -2.11 -11.52 -8.68
CA ALA A 131 -3.53 -11.21 -8.58
C ALA A 131 -4.14 -11.73 -7.26
N MET A 132 -3.85 -12.97 -6.88
CA MET A 132 -4.42 -13.59 -5.67
C MET A 132 -4.01 -12.85 -4.38
N PRO A 133 -2.71 -12.63 -4.07
CA PRO A 133 -2.33 -11.90 -2.87
C PRO A 133 -2.89 -10.48 -2.83
N LEU A 134 -2.96 -9.79 -3.97
CA LEU A 134 -3.48 -8.43 -4.05
C LEU A 134 -4.99 -8.37 -3.78
N LEU A 135 -5.78 -9.20 -4.46
CA LEU A 135 -7.23 -9.26 -4.25
C LEU A 135 -7.56 -9.69 -2.82
N LEU A 136 -6.83 -10.68 -2.32
CA LEU A 136 -6.98 -11.14 -0.94
C LEU A 136 -6.67 -10.02 0.05
N SER A 137 -5.63 -9.21 -0.20
CA SER A 137 -5.29 -8.09 0.68
C SER A 137 -6.39 -7.02 0.76
N ILE A 138 -7.04 -6.69 -0.36
CA ILE A 138 -8.16 -5.74 -0.40
C ILE A 138 -9.35 -6.30 0.37
N ALA A 139 -9.71 -7.56 0.12
CA ALA A 139 -10.81 -8.22 0.81
C ALA A 139 -10.57 -8.28 2.34
N MET A 140 -9.37 -8.68 2.74
CA MET A 140 -8.98 -8.74 4.16
C MET A 140 -8.95 -7.35 4.81
N SER A 141 -8.44 -6.34 4.10
CA SER A 141 -8.42 -4.96 4.60
C SER A 141 -9.83 -4.42 4.82
N TYR A 142 -10.75 -4.65 3.89
CA TYR A 142 -12.13 -4.21 4.01
C TYR A 142 -12.85 -4.95 5.15
N ALA A 143 -12.70 -6.28 5.23
CA ALA A 143 -13.28 -7.09 6.30
C ALA A 143 -12.79 -6.64 7.69
N LEU A 144 -11.48 -6.40 7.83
CA LEU A 144 -10.91 -5.92 9.08
C LEU A 144 -11.42 -4.52 9.44
N SER A 145 -11.48 -3.61 8.46
CA SER A 145 -12.02 -2.25 8.69
C SER A 145 -13.49 -2.30 9.13
N ALA A 146 -14.32 -3.14 8.51
CA ALA A 146 -15.73 -3.29 8.88
C ALA A 146 -15.87 -3.90 10.29
N ALA A 147 -15.06 -4.91 10.62
CA ALA A 147 -15.05 -5.53 11.93
C ALA A 147 -14.65 -4.53 13.03
N LEU A 148 -13.58 -3.75 12.82
CA LEU A 148 -13.14 -2.73 13.76
C LEU A 148 -14.20 -1.65 13.94
N ASN A 149 -14.79 -1.14 12.86
CA ASN A 149 -15.85 -0.14 12.93
C ASN A 149 -17.05 -0.65 13.75
N LYS A 150 -17.45 -1.91 13.57
CA LYS A 150 -18.54 -2.52 14.35
C LYS A 150 -18.21 -2.59 15.85
N ILE A 151 -16.97 -2.96 16.19
CA ILE A 151 -16.51 -3.04 17.59
C ILE A 151 -16.46 -1.65 18.25
N PHE A 152 -15.95 -0.64 17.54
CA PHE A 152 -15.84 0.72 18.07
C PHE A 152 -17.17 1.46 18.13
N ALA A 153 -18.06 1.26 17.14
CA ALA A 153 -19.41 1.78 17.14
C ALA A 153 -20.21 1.30 18.37
N GLN A 154 -20.05 0.03 18.74
CA GLN A 154 -20.67 -0.55 19.94
C GLN A 154 -20.12 0.01 21.26
N ARG A 155 -18.90 0.56 21.27
CA ARG A 155 -18.26 1.10 22.48
C ARG A 155 -18.44 2.60 22.66
N ASN A 156 -18.60 3.35 21.56
CA ASN A 156 -18.65 4.82 21.55
C ASN A 156 -20.04 5.35 21.15
N ALA A 157 -21.11 4.60 21.40
CA ALA A 157 -22.47 5.11 21.22
C ALA A 157 -22.72 6.25 22.23
N GLU A 158 -22.47 7.48 21.81
CA GLU A 158 -22.67 8.69 22.60
C GLU A 158 -23.66 9.62 21.90
N SER A 159 -24.65 10.11 22.64
CA SER A 159 -25.64 11.06 22.13
C SER A 159 -25.01 12.45 22.05
N VAL A 160 -24.75 12.94 20.84
CA VAL A 160 -24.34 14.33 20.60
C VAL A 160 -25.55 15.06 19.99
N ASP A 161 -26.05 16.10 20.67
CA ASP A 161 -27.19 16.92 20.24
C ASP A 161 -28.44 16.12 19.79
N GLY A 162 -28.79 15.06 20.53
CA GLY A 162 -29.98 14.24 20.25
C GLY A 162 -29.88 13.37 18.99
N ILE A 163 -28.75 13.38 18.28
CA ILE A 163 -28.48 12.54 17.12
C ILE A 163 -27.55 11.40 17.56
N CYS A 164 -28.03 10.17 17.46
CA CYS A 164 -27.23 8.98 17.75
C CYS A 164 -26.27 8.74 16.59
N VAL A 165 -24.99 9.06 16.78
CA VAL A 165 -23.95 8.77 15.79
C VAL A 165 -23.29 7.44 16.14
N GLY A 166 -23.41 6.44 15.27
CA GLY A 166 -22.76 5.13 15.45
C GLY A 166 -23.60 4.05 16.14
N ALA A 167 -24.88 4.28 16.41
CA ALA A 167 -25.79 3.25 16.92
C ALA A 167 -26.47 2.49 15.77
N GLU A 168 -26.38 1.15 15.76
CA GLU A 168 -27.34 0.33 15.03
C GLU A 168 -28.73 0.51 15.68
N GLN A 169 -29.83 0.33 14.95
CA GLN A 169 -31.19 0.77 15.33
C GLN A 169 -31.67 0.31 16.73
N LEU A 170 -31.08 -0.75 17.29
CA LEU A 170 -31.33 -1.25 18.66
C LEU A 170 -30.63 -0.42 19.76
N ASP A 171 -29.47 0.16 19.48
CA ASP A 171 -28.71 1.00 20.41
C ASP A 171 -29.21 2.46 20.41
N ALA A 172 -29.90 2.89 19.35
CA ALA A 172 -30.53 4.20 19.27
C ALA A 172 -31.59 4.39 20.37
N VAL A 173 -32.34 3.33 20.71
CA VAL A 173 -33.33 3.34 21.80
C VAL A 173 -32.64 3.55 23.17
N ARG A 174 -31.43 3.01 23.35
CA ARG A 174 -30.67 3.12 24.60
C ARG A 174 -30.01 4.50 24.75
N CYS A 175 -29.69 5.18 23.65
CA CYS A 175 -29.19 6.56 23.65
C CYS A 175 -30.29 7.61 23.91
N SER A 176 -31.56 7.33 23.58
CA SER A 176 -32.69 8.23 23.83
C SER A 176 -33.21 8.22 25.29
N LEU A 177 -32.68 7.37 26.17
CA LEU A 177 -33.09 7.35 27.57
C LEU A 177 -32.36 8.47 28.34
N PRO A 178 -33.08 9.34 29.07
CA PRO A 178 -32.44 10.34 29.91
C PRO A 178 -31.53 9.64 30.92
N LYS A 179 -30.26 10.06 31.00
CA LYS A 179 -29.34 9.59 32.05
C LYS A 179 -29.99 9.93 33.40
N SER A 180 -30.42 8.89 34.12
CA SER A 180 -30.91 8.95 35.49
C SER A 180 -29.87 9.66 36.37
N THR A 181 -30.11 10.94 36.68
CA THR A 181 -29.35 11.69 37.68
C THR A 181 -29.67 11.10 39.05
N SER A 182 -28.72 10.38 39.65
CA SER A 182 -28.68 10.12 41.09
C SER A 182 -27.97 11.26 41.80
#